data_AF-A0A1B1ZRA1-F1
#
_entry.id   AF-A0A1B1ZRA1-F1
#
_cell.length_a   1.000
_cell.length_b   1.000
_cell.length_c   1.000
_cell.angle_alpha   90.00
_cell.angle_beta   90.00
_cell.angle_gamma   90.00
#
_symmetry.space_group_name_H-M   'P 1'
#
loop_
_entity.id
_entity.type
_entity.pdbx_description
1 polymer ?
#
loop_
_entity_poly.entity_id
_entity_poly.type
_entity_poly.pdbx_seq_one_letter_code
_entity_poly.pdbx_strand_id
1 'polypeptide(L)'
;MSAVPATRPLAVFDIDGVLADVSHRLHYLDVHRWERFFATADADPLLDEGAERLRAAQKEFDVVYLTGRPERNRRLTERWLAEHDLPTGPLFMRSDDDHRPARYVKREVLRLLADEREIAMVLDDDPAVVRVLAEDGWPVELATWLPHSSTLQDAQENQGRT
;
A
#
# COMPACT_ATOMS: atom_id res chain seq x y z
N MET A 1 -15.28 -5.37 -36.98
CA MET A 1 -14.69 -4.42 -36.00
C MET A 1 -14.26 -5.27 -34.82
N SER A 2 -12.97 -5.59 -34.70
CA SER A 2 -12.46 -6.30 -33.52
C SER A 2 -12.57 -5.36 -32.33
N ALA A 3 -13.34 -5.76 -31.32
CA ALA A 3 -13.28 -5.10 -30.03
C ALA A 3 -11.84 -5.23 -29.53
N VAL A 4 -11.19 -4.10 -29.27
CA VAL A 4 -9.98 -4.10 -28.44
C VAL A 4 -10.41 -4.75 -27.13
N PRO A 5 -9.75 -5.83 -26.66
CA PRO A 5 -10.12 -6.41 -25.37
C PRO A 5 -10.02 -5.28 -24.34
N ALA A 6 -11.13 -4.99 -23.64
CA ALA A 6 -11.14 -4.00 -22.60
C ALA A 6 -10.10 -4.41 -21.55
N THR A 7 -9.11 -3.56 -21.31
CA THR A 7 -8.12 -3.76 -20.27
C THR A 7 -8.83 -3.90 -18.93
N ARG A 8 -8.49 -4.93 -18.14
CA ARG A 8 -9.08 -5.15 -16.81
C ARG A 8 -8.82 -3.90 -15.94
N PRO A 9 -9.83 -3.43 -15.18
CA PRO A 9 -9.64 -2.37 -14.19
C PRO A 9 -8.59 -2.74 -13.16
N LEU A 10 -8.07 -1.73 -12.45
CA LEU A 10 -7.05 -1.88 -11.44
C LEU A 10 -7.65 -2.03 -10.04
N ALA A 11 -7.07 -2.94 -9.28
CA ALA A 11 -7.24 -3.03 -7.84
C ALA A 11 -5.93 -2.64 -7.15
N VAL A 12 -5.95 -1.56 -6.39
CA VAL A 12 -4.76 -0.99 -5.75
C VAL A 12 -4.72 -1.39 -4.29
N PHE A 13 -3.62 -1.98 -3.85
CA PHE A 13 -3.43 -2.44 -2.48
C PHE A 13 -2.22 -1.74 -1.86
N ASP A 14 -2.37 -1.17 -0.67
CA ASP A 14 -1.21 -0.96 0.20
C ASP A 14 -0.65 -2.30 0.70
N ILE A 15 0.56 -2.25 1.25
CA ILE A 15 1.27 -3.40 1.82
C ILE A 15 1.25 -3.31 3.33
N ASP A 16 1.77 -2.24 3.94
CA ASP A 16 1.89 -2.14 5.39
C ASP A 16 0.49 -2.00 6.01
N GLY A 17 0.15 -2.81 7.01
CA GLY A 17 -1.18 -2.81 7.66
C GLY A 17 -2.31 -3.44 6.83
N VAL A 18 -2.13 -3.59 5.53
CA VAL A 18 -3.07 -4.28 4.63
C VAL A 18 -2.67 -5.73 4.41
N LEU A 19 -1.50 -5.96 3.79
CA LEU A 19 -0.95 -7.29 3.52
C LEU A 19 0.04 -7.72 4.58
N ALA A 20 0.81 -6.78 5.13
CA ALA A 20 1.92 -7.03 6.05
C ALA A 20 1.54 -6.59 7.47
N ASP A 21 1.68 -7.50 8.44
CA ASP A 21 1.62 -7.14 9.85
C ASP A 21 2.92 -6.46 10.26
N VAL A 22 2.82 -5.16 10.54
CA VAL A 22 3.97 -4.31 10.89
C VAL A 22 4.17 -4.18 12.41
N SER A 23 3.35 -4.86 13.21
CA SER A 23 3.25 -4.65 14.66
C SER A 23 4.59 -4.81 15.39
N HIS A 24 5.42 -5.77 14.99
CA HIS A 24 6.71 -6.01 15.64
C HIS A 24 7.71 -4.87 15.45
N ARG A 25 7.53 -4.04 14.41
CA ARG A 25 8.45 -2.95 14.07
C ARG A 25 7.91 -1.55 14.40
N LEU A 26 6.65 -1.41 14.80
CA LEU A 26 6.04 -0.13 15.17
C LEU A 26 6.82 0.65 16.23
N HIS A 27 7.42 -0.05 17.20
CA HIS A 27 8.22 0.56 18.27
C HIS A 27 9.42 1.39 17.75
N TYR A 28 9.90 1.14 16.53
CA TYR A 28 10.94 1.98 15.92
C TYR A 28 10.44 3.37 15.55
N LEU A 29 9.14 3.53 15.26
CA LEU A 29 8.53 4.81 14.91
C LEU A 29 8.43 5.73 16.13
N ASP A 30 8.12 5.18 17.32
CA ASP A 30 8.07 5.92 18.59
C ASP A 30 9.40 6.60 18.94
N VAL A 31 10.51 6.03 18.47
CA VAL A 31 11.88 6.56 18.67
C VAL A 31 12.51 7.11 17.39
N HIS A 32 11.69 7.38 16.38
CA HIS A 32 12.06 7.98 15.08
C HIS A 32 13.19 7.22 14.35
N ARG A 33 13.26 5.89 14.49
CA ARG A 33 14.23 5.00 13.83
C ARG A 33 13.68 4.44 12.52
N TRP A 34 13.36 5.32 11.58
CA TRP A 34 12.77 5.00 10.28
C TRP A 34 13.58 3.99 9.46
N GLU A 35 14.90 4.12 9.43
CA GLU A 35 15.76 3.16 8.72
C GLU A 35 15.62 1.74 9.28
N ARG A 36 15.54 1.60 10.61
CA ARG A 36 15.34 0.30 11.27
C ARG A 36 13.95 -0.24 10.96
N PHE A 37 12.93 0.60 11.04
CA PHE A 37 11.55 0.24 10.68
C PHE A 37 11.48 -0.38 9.28
N PHE A 38 12.08 0.26 8.27
CA PHE A 38 12.06 -0.28 6.91
C PHE A 38 13.00 -1.46 6.72
N ALA A 39 14.14 -1.51 7.40
CA ALA A 39 15.11 -2.59 7.25
C ALA A 39 14.63 -3.94 7.81
N THR A 40 13.59 -3.96 8.65
CA THR A 40 13.04 -5.18 9.27
C THR A 40 11.70 -5.61 8.68
N ALA A 41 11.31 -5.04 7.53
CA ALA A 41 10.03 -5.32 6.87
C ALA A 41 10.01 -6.69 6.15
N ASP A 42 11.14 -7.39 6.09
CA ASP A 42 11.26 -8.77 5.59
C ASP A 42 10.68 -9.78 6.59
N ALA A 43 10.62 -9.42 7.87
CA ALA A 43 10.06 -10.26 8.93
C ALA A 43 8.55 -10.05 9.15
N ASP A 44 7.88 -9.22 8.35
CA ASP A 44 6.45 -8.96 8.49
C ASP A 44 5.64 -10.25 8.23
N PRO A 45 4.78 -10.71 9.15
CA PRO A 45 3.81 -11.76 8.86
C PRO A 45 2.81 -11.31 7.78
N LEU A 46 2.33 -12.26 6.96
CA LEU A 46 1.20 -12.02 6.06
C LEU A 46 -0.10 -11.94 6.85
N LEU A 47 -0.92 -10.94 6.55
CA LEU A 47 -2.28 -10.80 7.07
C LEU A 47 -3.23 -11.62 6.19
N ASP A 48 -3.83 -12.67 6.76
CA ASP A 48 -4.71 -13.60 6.05
C ASP A 48 -5.88 -12.88 5.36
N GLU A 49 -6.54 -11.95 6.05
CA GLU A 49 -7.65 -11.16 5.51
C GLU A 49 -7.21 -10.35 4.28
N GLY A 50 -6.08 -9.65 4.36
CA GLY A 50 -5.51 -8.90 3.23
C GLY A 50 -5.17 -9.80 2.05
N ALA A 51 -4.59 -10.98 2.30
CA ALA A 51 -4.27 -11.96 1.28
C ALA A 51 -5.53 -12.53 0.60
N GLU A 52 -6.59 -12.78 1.36
CA GLU A 52 -7.89 -13.21 0.83
C GLU A 52 -8.52 -12.14 -0.07
N ARG A 53 -8.51 -10.87 0.37
CA ARG A 53 -8.99 -9.74 -0.45
C ARG A 53 -8.18 -9.59 -1.74
N LEU A 54 -6.86 -9.72 -1.68
CA LEU A 54 -5.98 -9.69 -2.86
C LEU A 54 -6.34 -10.80 -3.86
N ARG A 55 -6.42 -12.05 -3.39
CA ARG A 55 -6.75 -13.21 -4.23
C ARG A 55 -8.15 -13.12 -4.83
N ALA A 56 -9.10 -12.53 -4.12
CA ALA A 56 -10.43 -12.25 -4.66
C ALA A 56 -10.36 -11.21 -5.78
N ALA A 57 -9.67 -10.07 -5.54
CA ALA A 57 -9.49 -9.02 -6.53
C ALA A 57 -8.80 -9.52 -7.81
N GLN A 58 -7.79 -10.40 -7.71
CA GLN A 58 -7.10 -10.98 -8.87
C GLN A 58 -8.01 -11.77 -9.83
N LYS A 59 -9.19 -12.20 -9.40
CA LYS A 59 -10.14 -12.88 -10.30
C LYS A 59 -10.75 -11.90 -11.31
N GLU A 60 -10.94 -10.65 -10.90
CA GLU A 60 -11.71 -9.64 -11.64
C GLU A 60 -10.85 -8.48 -12.17
N PHE A 61 -9.79 -8.13 -11.45
CA PHE A 61 -8.96 -6.94 -11.69
C PHE A 61 -7.49 -7.30 -11.92
N ASP A 62 -6.74 -6.37 -12.50
CA ASP A 62 -5.29 -6.39 -12.45
C ASP A 62 -4.84 -5.72 -11.15
N VAL A 63 -4.02 -6.41 -10.35
CA VAL A 63 -3.57 -5.92 -9.05
C VAL A 63 -2.33 -5.04 -9.21
N VAL A 64 -2.31 -3.94 -8.47
CA VAL A 64 -1.17 -3.02 -8.35
C VAL A 64 -0.92 -2.76 -6.87
N TYR A 65 0.34 -2.75 -6.45
CA TYR A 65 0.71 -2.33 -5.10
C TYR A 65 1.10 -0.86 -5.09
N LEU A 66 0.64 -0.13 -4.07
CA LEU A 66 0.99 1.26 -3.82
C LEU A 66 1.34 1.44 -2.34
N THR A 67 2.64 1.44 -2.04
CA THR A 67 3.14 1.45 -0.67
C THR A 67 3.94 2.69 -0.33
N GLY A 68 3.87 3.10 0.93
CA GLY A 68 4.70 4.16 1.48
C GLY A 68 6.13 3.76 1.81
N ARG A 69 6.48 2.46 1.71
CA ARG A 69 7.87 1.99 1.76
C ARG A 69 8.73 2.74 0.72
N PRO A 70 9.96 3.15 1.08
CA PRO A 70 10.82 3.90 0.16
C PRO A 70 11.41 3.01 -0.94
N GLU A 71 11.79 3.60 -2.06
CA GLU A 71 12.27 2.90 -3.25
C GLU A 71 13.50 2.02 -2.99
N ARG A 72 14.41 2.43 -2.08
CA ARG A 72 15.53 1.57 -1.62
C ARG A 72 15.10 0.22 -1.05
N ASN A 73 13.85 0.09 -0.60
CA ASN A 73 13.28 -1.15 -0.08
C ASN A 73 12.69 -2.07 -1.16
N ARG A 74 12.66 -1.67 -2.44
CA ARG A 74 12.02 -2.44 -3.53
C ARG A 74 12.41 -3.92 -3.53
N ARG A 75 13.70 -4.22 -3.56
CA ARG A 75 14.19 -5.60 -3.60
C ARG A 75 13.77 -6.40 -2.37
N LEU A 76 13.68 -5.75 -1.21
CA LEU A 76 13.23 -6.40 0.03
C LEU A 76 11.73 -6.70 -0.07
N THR A 77 10.93 -5.73 -0.47
CA THR A 77 9.47 -5.88 -0.63
C THR A 77 9.12 -6.93 -1.68
N GLU A 78 9.80 -6.94 -2.83
CA GLU A 78 9.57 -7.94 -3.89
C GLU A 78 9.91 -9.37 -3.42
N ARG A 79 10.98 -9.54 -2.62
CA ARG A 79 11.30 -10.85 -2.02
C ARG A 79 10.23 -11.26 -1.02
N TRP A 80 9.82 -10.36 -0.14
CA TRP A 80 8.76 -10.62 0.83
C TRP A 80 7.44 -11.05 0.15
N LEU A 81 7.05 -10.35 -0.92
CA LEU A 81 5.88 -10.73 -1.73
C LEU A 81 6.05 -12.14 -2.32
N ALA A 82 7.22 -12.46 -2.88
CA ALA A 82 7.49 -13.77 -3.45
C ALA A 82 7.53 -14.90 -2.40
N GLU A 83 8.05 -14.64 -1.21
CA GLU A 83 8.10 -15.59 -0.08
C GLU A 83 6.71 -15.96 0.42
N HIS A 84 5.72 -15.07 0.26
CA HIS A 84 4.31 -15.29 0.59
C HIS A 84 3.44 -15.71 -0.61
N ASP A 85 4.06 -16.15 -1.71
CA ASP A 85 3.39 -16.57 -2.95
C ASP A 85 2.45 -15.49 -3.55
N LEU A 86 2.78 -14.21 -3.37
CA LEU A 86 2.06 -13.08 -3.93
C LEU A 86 2.74 -12.60 -5.24
N PRO A 87 1.98 -11.97 -6.17
CA PRO A 87 2.60 -11.27 -7.30
C PRO A 87 3.61 -10.23 -6.80
N THR A 88 4.71 -10.07 -7.53
CA THR A 88 5.77 -9.11 -7.14
C THR A 88 5.60 -7.72 -7.77
N GLY A 89 4.61 -7.53 -8.65
CA GLY A 89 4.28 -6.23 -9.21
C GLY A 89 3.05 -6.23 -10.11
N PRO A 90 2.64 -5.06 -10.63
CA PRO A 90 3.32 -3.76 -10.51
C PRO A 90 3.40 -3.20 -9.08
N LEU A 91 4.54 -2.59 -8.73
CA LEU A 91 4.85 -2.10 -7.38
C LEU A 91 5.27 -0.63 -7.44
N PHE A 92 4.40 0.26 -6.99
CA PHE A 92 4.66 1.70 -6.82
C PHE A 92 5.07 1.97 -5.38
N MET A 93 6.17 2.69 -5.23
CA MET A 93 6.79 2.95 -3.94
C MET A 93 7.12 4.44 -3.83
N ARG A 94 7.29 4.89 -2.60
CA ARG A 94 7.71 6.26 -2.29
C ARG A 94 9.14 6.49 -2.78
N SER A 95 9.40 7.61 -3.47
CA SER A 95 10.77 8.00 -3.81
C SER A 95 11.62 8.16 -2.54
N ASP A 96 12.91 7.81 -2.58
CA ASP A 96 13.79 7.87 -1.42
C ASP A 96 13.89 9.27 -0.77
N ASP A 97 13.75 10.32 -1.59
CA ASP A 97 13.83 11.73 -1.18
C ASP A 97 12.46 12.36 -0.87
N ASP A 98 11.36 11.61 -0.99
CA ASP A 98 10.01 12.13 -0.75
C ASP A 98 9.57 11.93 0.70
N HIS A 99 9.59 13.03 1.46
CA HIS A 99 9.19 13.09 2.87
C HIS A 99 7.80 13.71 3.09
N ARG A 100 6.95 13.77 2.05
CA ARG A 100 5.58 14.28 2.17
C ARG A 100 4.69 13.21 2.82
N PRO A 101 3.59 13.58 3.49
CA PRO A 101 2.62 12.60 3.99
C PRO A 101 2.09 11.66 2.89
N ALA A 102 1.87 10.38 3.24
CA ALA A 102 1.48 9.31 2.31
C ALA A 102 0.28 9.67 1.42
N ARG A 103 -0.74 10.32 2.01
CA ARG A 103 -1.94 10.78 1.29
C ARG A 103 -1.65 11.63 0.04
N TYR A 104 -0.57 12.42 0.02
CA TYR A 104 -0.23 13.21 -1.18
C TYR A 104 0.42 12.34 -2.25
N VAL A 105 1.38 11.49 -1.85
CA VAL A 105 2.08 10.57 -2.75
C VAL A 105 1.10 9.58 -3.37
N LYS A 106 0.28 8.91 -2.54
CA LYS A 106 -0.68 7.92 -3.01
C LYS A 106 -1.74 8.53 -3.94
N ARG A 107 -2.24 9.73 -3.62
CA ARG A 107 -3.17 10.49 -4.48
C ARG A 107 -2.55 10.86 -5.83
N GLU A 108 -1.29 11.27 -5.88
CA GLU A 108 -0.58 11.57 -7.12
C GLU A 108 -0.42 10.31 -7.99
N VAL A 109 0.01 9.19 -7.40
CA VAL A 109 0.15 7.92 -8.13
C VAL A 109 -1.19 7.41 -8.65
N LEU A 110 -2.26 7.49 -7.86
CA LEU A 110 -3.59 7.07 -8.30
C LEU A 110 -4.10 7.87 -9.50
N ARG A 111 -3.82 9.17 -9.56
CA ARG A 111 -4.17 10.00 -10.73
C ARG A 111 -3.44 9.51 -11.99
N LEU A 112 -2.13 9.24 -11.88
CA LEU A 112 -1.35 8.71 -13.00
C LEU A 112 -1.87 7.35 -13.48
N LEU A 113 -2.20 6.45 -12.55
CA LEU A 113 -2.77 5.15 -12.88
C LEU A 113 -4.14 5.29 -13.55
N ALA A 114 -4.96 6.22 -13.09
CA ALA A 114 -6.30 6.45 -13.61
C ALA A 114 -6.34 7.07 -15.01
N ASP A 115 -5.27 7.77 -15.41
CA ASP A 115 -5.10 8.24 -16.78
C ASP A 115 -4.93 7.07 -17.77
N GLU A 116 -4.46 5.91 -17.30
CA GLU A 116 -4.23 4.72 -18.10
C GLU A 116 -5.37 3.70 -18.02
N ARG A 117 -5.90 3.45 -16.81
CA ARG A 117 -6.90 2.41 -16.54
C ARG A 117 -7.84 2.80 -15.39
N GLU A 118 -9.08 2.36 -15.49
CA GLU A 118 -10.07 2.51 -14.40
C GLU A 118 -9.52 1.92 -13.09
N ILE A 119 -9.64 2.67 -11.99
CA ILE A 119 -9.38 2.19 -10.63
C ILE A 119 -10.71 1.67 -10.08
N ALA A 120 -10.85 0.35 -9.95
CA ALA A 120 -12.07 -0.28 -9.44
C ALA A 120 -12.11 -0.36 -7.92
N MET A 121 -10.94 -0.47 -7.28
CA MET A 121 -10.82 -0.50 -5.82
C MET A 121 -9.46 -0.01 -5.34
N VAL A 122 -9.43 0.59 -4.15
CA VAL A 122 -8.22 0.92 -3.39
C VAL A 122 -8.39 0.41 -1.97
N LEU A 123 -7.38 -0.26 -1.42
CA LEU A 123 -7.39 -0.77 -0.04
C LEU A 123 -6.18 -0.24 0.71
N ASP A 124 -6.45 0.49 1.80
CA ASP A 124 -5.44 1.23 2.57
C ASP A 124 -5.77 1.13 4.07
N ASP A 125 -4.77 1.06 4.94
CA ASP A 125 -4.98 1.01 6.39
C ASP A 125 -4.91 2.39 7.06
N ASP A 126 -4.39 3.41 6.38
CA ASP A 126 -4.24 4.77 6.90
C ASP A 126 -5.55 5.57 6.75
N PRO A 127 -6.25 5.92 7.85
CA PRO A 127 -7.50 6.69 7.78
C PRO A 127 -7.34 8.06 7.12
N ALA A 128 -6.16 8.70 7.19
CA ALA A 128 -5.91 9.97 6.54
C ALA A 128 -5.77 9.82 5.02
N VAL A 129 -5.21 8.72 4.54
CA VAL A 129 -5.21 8.37 3.11
C VAL A 129 -6.64 8.12 2.66
N VAL A 130 -7.36 7.20 3.34
CA VAL A 130 -8.73 6.83 2.99
C VAL A 130 -9.64 8.07 2.94
N ARG A 131 -9.57 8.95 3.93
CA ARG A 131 -10.36 10.20 3.95
C ARG A 131 -10.12 11.06 2.71
N VAL A 132 -8.86 11.35 2.37
CA VAL A 132 -8.53 12.19 1.21
C VAL A 132 -8.93 11.53 -0.10
N LEU A 133 -8.74 10.22 -0.22
CA LEU A 133 -9.11 9.50 -1.43
C LEU A 133 -10.63 9.41 -1.60
N ALA A 134 -11.38 9.20 -0.52
CA ALA A 134 -12.84 9.21 -0.54
C ALA A 134 -13.41 10.60 -0.89
N GLU A 135 -12.83 11.68 -0.34
CA GLU A 135 -13.19 13.06 -0.70
C GLU A 135 -12.96 13.37 -2.19
N ASP A 136 -11.96 12.74 -2.79
CA ASP A 136 -11.66 12.82 -4.22
C ASP A 136 -12.56 11.91 -5.09
N GLY A 137 -13.41 11.08 -4.49
CA GLY A 137 -14.33 10.18 -5.18
C GLY A 137 -13.73 8.84 -5.60
N TRP A 138 -12.56 8.45 -5.07
CA TRP A 138 -11.98 7.13 -5.34
C TRP A 138 -12.74 6.01 -4.61
N PRO A 139 -12.82 4.79 -5.19
CA PRO A 139 -13.43 3.63 -4.54
C PRO A 139 -12.48 3.02 -3.50
N VAL A 140 -12.24 3.76 -2.40
CA VAL A 140 -11.31 3.37 -1.34
C VAL A 140 -12.02 2.73 -0.15
N GLU A 141 -11.45 1.63 0.37
CA GLU A 141 -11.87 0.93 1.58
C GLU A 141 -10.77 1.03 2.65
N LEU A 142 -11.16 1.23 3.90
CA LEU A 142 -10.25 1.18 5.05
C LEU A 142 -10.05 -0.28 5.49
N ALA A 143 -8.81 -0.74 5.49
CA ALA A 143 -8.44 -2.02 6.09
C ALA A 143 -8.46 -1.91 7.63
N THR A 144 -9.32 -2.70 8.29
CA THR A 144 -9.53 -2.60 9.74
C THR A 144 -9.07 -3.83 10.54
N TRP A 145 -8.48 -4.83 9.89
CA TRP A 145 -8.13 -6.10 10.54
C TRP A 145 -6.85 -6.02 11.38
N LEU A 146 -5.94 -5.10 11.08
CA LEU A 146 -4.86 -4.78 11.99
C LEU A 146 -5.36 -3.74 13.01
N PRO A 147 -5.21 -3.97 14.33
CA PRO A 147 -5.62 -3.00 15.33
C PRO A 147 -4.95 -1.65 15.07
N HIS A 148 -5.74 -0.59 15.04
CA HIS A 148 -5.23 0.75 14.77
C HIS A 148 -4.21 1.13 15.83
N SER A 149 -2.95 1.18 15.43
CA SER A 149 -1.88 1.72 16.24
C SER A 149 -1.84 3.23 16.04
N SER A 150 -2.04 4.00 17.11
CA SER A 150 -1.82 5.45 17.09
C SER A 150 -0.39 5.79 16.63
N THR A 151 0.59 4.92 16.87
CA THR A 151 1.98 5.08 16.43
C THR A 151 2.13 5.03 14.91
N LEU A 152 1.45 4.11 14.23
CA LEU A 152 1.50 4.03 12.76
C LEU A 152 0.84 5.28 12.15
N GLN A 153 -0.33 5.64 12.66
CA GLN A 153 -1.07 6.81 12.21
C GLN A 153 -0.28 8.10 12.45
N ASP A 154 0.29 8.30 13.63
CA ASP A 154 1.11 9.48 13.95
C ASP A 154 2.38 9.57 13.08
N ALA A 155 2.99 8.42 12.78
CA ALA A 155 4.13 8.33 11.87
C ALA A 155 3.75 8.75 10.44
N GLN A 156 2.61 8.27 9.93
CA GLN A 156 2.09 8.55 8.59
C GLN A 156 1.59 10.01 8.47
N GLU A 157 0.89 10.52 9.49
CA GLU A 157 0.22 11.83 9.45
C GLU A 157 1.15 13.02 9.75
N ASN A 158 1.99 12.91 10.79
CA ASN A 158 2.71 14.04 11.36
C ASN A 158 4.20 14.09 10.97
N GLN A 159 4.77 12.97 10.53
CA GLN A 159 6.22 12.89 10.29
C GLN A 159 6.61 12.59 8.84
N GLY A 160 5.64 12.28 7.97
CA GLY A 160 5.81 12.22 6.52
C GLY A 160 6.80 11.16 6.02
N ARG A 161 7.03 10.11 6.79
CA ARG A 161 8.12 9.14 6.55
C ARG A 161 7.68 7.69 6.46
N THR A 162 6.37 7.43 6.56
CA THR A 162 5.73 6.17 6.22
C THR A 162 4.71 6.37 5.13
#